data_AF-A0A3M2D7L3-F1
#
_entry.id   AF-A0A3M2D7L3-F1
#
_cell.length_a   1.000
_cell.length_b   1.000
_cell.length_c   1.000
_cell.angle_alpha   90.00
_cell.angle_beta   90.00
_cell.angle_gamma   90.00
#
_symmetry.space_group_name_H-M   'P 1'
#
loop_
_entity.id
_entity.type
_entity.pdbx_description
1 polymer ?
#
loop_
_entity_poly.entity_id
_entity_poly.type
_entity_poly.pdbx_seq_one_letter_code
_entity_poly.pdbx_strand_id
1 'polypeptide(L)'
;MDLHLHTPASSDYEEPNITYLQWLRQARTKGLDIVAITDHNTVAGVRAVRQEIEWLTRLEEQGRLTEKEQAELAEWRSLANEI
;
A
#
# COMPACT_ATOMS: atom_id res chain seq x y z
N MET A 1 9.98 13.03 7.57
CA MET A 1 9.11 13.44 6.44
C MET A 1 9.89 13.24 5.15
N ASP A 2 9.45 12.31 4.30
CA ASP A 2 9.97 12.11 2.95
C ASP A 2 8.81 12.30 1.96
N LEU A 3 8.98 13.20 1.00
CA LEU A 3 7.94 13.61 0.06
C LEU A 3 8.17 13.07 -1.34
N HIS A 4 9.17 12.20 -1.54
CA HIS A 4 9.52 11.69 -2.86
C HIS A 4 9.87 10.19 -2.78
N LEU A 5 8.83 9.36 -2.74
CA LEU A 5 8.98 7.90 -2.80
C LEU A 5 8.37 7.37 -4.09
N HIS A 6 9.21 6.66 -4.84
CA HIS A 6 8.78 5.90 -6.00
C HIS A 6 8.05 4.63 -5.54
N THR A 7 7.11 4.16 -6.35
CA THR A 7 6.38 2.90 -6.12
C THR A 7 6.78 1.86 -7.15
N PRO A 8 6.45 0.58 -6.94
CA PRO A 8 6.67 -0.49 -7.94
C PRO A 8 6.01 -0.24 -9.31
N ALA A 9 5.06 0.70 -9.42
CA ALA A 9 4.49 1.11 -10.71
C ALA A 9 5.43 1.99 -11.56
N SER A 10 6.54 2.49 -10.98
CA SER A 10 7.56 3.23 -11.72
C SER A 10 8.50 2.26 -12.44
N SER A 11 8.84 2.57 -13.69
CA SER A 11 9.68 1.73 -14.57
C SER A 11 11.09 1.45 -14.03
N ASP A 12 11.52 2.29 -13.11
CA ASP A 12 12.86 2.45 -12.54
C ASP A 12 12.89 2.12 -11.04
N TYR A 13 11.81 1.52 -10.52
CA TYR A 13 11.81 0.98 -9.16
C TYR A 13 12.67 -0.30 -9.09
N GLU A 14 13.71 -0.27 -8.26
CA GLU A 14 14.73 -1.34 -8.20
C GLU A 14 14.15 -2.72 -7.82
N GLU A 15 12.99 -2.77 -7.14
CA GLU A 15 12.34 -4.01 -6.70
C GLU A 15 10.88 -4.11 -7.21
N PRO A 16 10.63 -4.46 -8.48
CA PRO A 16 9.30 -4.38 -9.11
C PRO A 16 8.28 -5.42 -8.57
N ASN A 17 8.71 -6.39 -7.77
CA ASN A 17 7.89 -7.52 -7.31
C ASN A 17 7.35 -7.38 -5.87
N ILE A 18 7.52 -6.22 -5.22
CA ILE A 18 6.95 -6.00 -3.89
C ILE A 18 5.50 -5.51 -3.97
N THR A 19 4.66 -5.90 -3.02
CA THR A 19 3.30 -5.37 -2.91
C THR A 19 3.30 -3.96 -2.33
N TYR A 20 2.22 -3.20 -2.53
CA TYR A 20 2.10 -1.87 -1.92
C TYR A 20 2.05 -1.93 -0.38
N LEU A 21 1.50 -3.00 0.19
CA LEU A 21 1.53 -3.23 1.64
C LEU A 21 2.97 -3.42 2.15
N GLN A 22 3.79 -4.17 1.41
CA GLN A 22 5.22 -4.35 1.74
C GLN A 22 5.99 -3.04 1.60
N TRP A 23 5.70 -2.25 0.57
CA TRP A 23 6.28 -0.91 0.38
C TRP A 23 5.94 0.02 1.57
N LEU A 24 4.67 0.05 2.00
CA LEU A 24 4.25 0.84 3.15
C LEU A 24 4.91 0.37 4.46
N ARG A 25 5.03 -0.95 4.64
CA ARG A 25 5.75 -1.55 5.78
C ARG A 25 7.22 -1.13 5.80
N GLN A 26 7.88 -1.05 4.64
CA GLN A 26 9.26 -0.60 4.55
C GLN A 26 9.39 0.88 4.91
N ALA A 27 8.47 1.73 4.45
CA ALA A 27 8.43 3.13 4.83
C ALA A 27 8.28 3.32 6.35
N ARG A 28 7.37 2.55 6.97
CA ARG A 28 7.21 2.51 8.43
C ARG A 28 8.49 2.08 9.16
N THR A 29 9.15 1.04 8.66
CA THR A 29 10.40 0.50 9.21
C THR A 29 11.53 1.54 9.17
N LYS A 30 11.51 2.44 8.18
CA LYS A 30 12.41 3.59 8.06
C LYS A 30 12.03 4.77 8.97
N GLY A 31 10.95 4.65 9.77
CA GLY A 31 10.49 5.70 10.67
C GLY A 31 9.85 6.89 9.97
N LEU A 32 9.24 6.67 8.80
CA LEU A 32 8.53 7.72 8.08
C LEU A 32 7.09 7.84 8.58
N ASP A 33 6.74 9.02 9.06
CA ASP A 33 5.38 9.34 9.56
C ASP A 33 4.44 9.87 8.47
N ILE A 34 4.95 10.15 7.25
CA ILE A 34 4.17 10.58 6.08
C ILE A 34 4.89 10.06 4.84
N VAL A 35 4.13 9.53 3.87
CA VAL A 35 4.63 9.11 2.55
C VAL A 35 3.77 9.68 1.43
N ALA A 36 4.39 9.96 0.27
CA ALA A 36 3.70 10.36 -0.95
C ALA A 36 3.97 9.34 -2.06
N ILE A 37 2.94 9.02 -2.85
CA ILE A 37 3.08 8.24 -4.08
C ILE A 37 3.27 9.23 -5.24
N THR A 38 4.46 9.23 -5.85
CA THR A 38 4.82 10.15 -6.94
C THR A 38 5.25 9.38 -8.19
N ASP A 39 4.31 8.68 -8.83
CA ASP A 39 4.60 7.90 -10.04
C ASP A 39 4.91 8.79 -11.25
N HIS A 40 5.78 8.32 -12.15
CA HIS A 40 6.13 9.05 -13.37
C HIS A 40 4.94 9.19 -14.31
N ASN A 41 4.39 10.40 -14.40
CA ASN A 41 3.29 10.77 -15.32
C ASN A 41 2.03 9.90 -15.21
N THR A 42 1.88 9.13 -14.13
CA THR A 42 0.71 8.27 -13.90
C THR A 42 0.21 8.41 -12.46
N VAL A 43 -0.95 7.81 -12.20
CA VAL A 43 -1.54 7.68 -10.87
C VAL A 43 -1.77 6.20 -10.54
N ALA A 44 -0.95 5.33 -11.12
CA ALA A 44 -1.15 3.88 -11.10
C ALA A 44 -1.01 3.31 -9.68
N GLY A 45 -0.05 3.78 -8.90
CA GLY A 45 0.17 3.36 -7.52
C GLY A 45 -0.97 3.78 -6.61
N VAL A 46 -1.42 5.04 -6.71
CA VAL A 46 -2.59 5.52 -5.94
C VAL A 46 -3.83 4.70 -6.29
N ARG A 47 -4.04 4.38 -7.57
CA ARG A 47 -5.16 3.55 -8.00
C ARG A 47 -5.07 2.12 -7.46
N ALA A 48 -3.89 1.51 -7.52
CA ALA A 48 -3.67 0.13 -7.06
C ALA A 48 -3.94 -0.01 -5.57
N VAL A 49 -3.39 0.87 -4.73
CA VAL A 49 -3.64 0.88 -3.28
C VAL A 49 -5.13 1.02 -2.98
N ARG A 50 -5.82 1.97 -3.63
CA ARG A 50 -7.26 2.16 -3.43
C ARG A 50 -8.07 0.94 -3.83
N GLN A 51 -7.76 0.34 -4.97
CA GLN A 51 -8.46 -0.84 -5.47
C GLN A 51 -8.26 -2.06 -4.55
N GLU A 52 -7.05 -2.25 -4.02
CA GLU A 52 -6.74 -3.34 -3.10
C GLU A 52 -7.52 -3.21 -1.78
N ILE A 53 -7.49 -2.02 -1.15
CA ILE A 53 -8.23 -1.76 0.09
C ILE A 53 -9.76 -1.88 -0.14
N GLU A 54 -10.26 -1.36 -1.26
CA GLU A 54 -11.68 -1.45 -1.61
C GLU A 54 -12.11 -2.90 -1.83
N TRP A 55 -11.29 -3.69 -2.54
CA TRP A 55 -11.55 -5.11 -2.76
C TRP A 55 -11.62 -5.89 -1.45
N LEU A 56 -10.61 -5.74 -0.57
CA LEU A 56 -10.56 -6.39 0.74
C LEU A 56 -11.75 -5.97 1.62
N THR A 57 -12.12 -4.68 1.60
CA THR A 57 -13.27 -4.18 2.37
C THR A 57 -14.59 -4.80 1.88
N ARG A 58 -14.80 -4.93 0.56
CA ARG A 58 -15.99 -5.61 0.04
C ARG A 58 -16.03 -7.09 0.40
N LEU A 59 -14.88 -7.77 0.43
CA LEU A 59 -14.81 -9.16 0.89
C LEU A 59 -15.16 -9.28 2.39
N GLU A 60 -14.73 -8.33 3.21
CA GLU A 60 -15.06 -8.25 4.63
C GLU A 60 -16.58 -8.12 4.84
N GLU A 61 -17.21 -7.17 4.13
CA GLU A 61 -18.66 -6.95 4.17
C GLU A 61 -19.47 -8.19 3.79
N GLN A 62 -18.94 -9.00 2.88
CA GLN A 62 -19.55 -10.25 2.44
C GLN A 62 -19.20 -11.46 3.34
N GLY A 63 -18.33 -11.30 4.34
CA GLY A 63 -17.85 -12.39 5.18
C GLY A 63 -17.01 -13.42 4.43
N ARG A 64 -16.30 -12.99 3.37
CA ARG A 64 -15.57 -13.85 2.42
C ARG A 64 -14.05 -13.74 2.51
N LEU A 65 -13.53 -12.95 3.45
CA LEU A 65 -12.09 -12.86 3.68
C LEU A 65 -11.52 -14.21 4.13
N THR A 66 -10.39 -14.57 3.55
CA THR A 66 -9.50 -15.58 4.13
C THR A 66 -8.77 -15.03 5.36
N GLU A 67 -8.22 -15.89 6.21
CA GLU A 67 -7.41 -15.47 7.37
C GLU A 67 -6.23 -14.58 6.94
N LYS A 68 -5.62 -14.88 5.79
CA LYS A 68 -4.53 -14.09 5.24
C LYS A 68 -5.00 -12.69 4.84
N GLU A 69 -6.07 -12.59 4.07
CA GLU A 69 -6.61 -11.30 3.62
C GLU A 69 -7.14 -10.46 4.79
N GLN A 70 -7.66 -11.11 5.83
CA GLN A 70 -8.07 -10.42 7.05
C GLN A 70 -6.87 -9.79 7.77
N ALA A 71 -5.75 -10.51 7.86
CA ALA A 71 -4.50 -9.96 8.40
C ALA A 71 -3.96 -8.80 7.54
N GLU A 72 -3.99 -8.94 6.21
CA GLU A 72 -3.56 -7.89 5.28
C GLU A 72 -4.42 -6.62 5.40
N LEU A 73 -5.75 -6.74 5.47
CA LEU A 73 -6.65 -5.60 5.63
C LEU A 73 -6.47 -4.91 6.99
N ALA A 74 -6.27 -5.69 8.07
CA ALA A 74 -5.98 -5.14 9.39
C ALA A 74 -4.66 -4.37 9.39
N GLU A 75 -3.63 -4.89 8.72
CA GLU A 75 -2.34 -4.22 8.58
C GLU A 75 -2.44 -2.92 7.77
N TRP A 76 -3.17 -2.94 6.64
CA TRP A 76 -3.47 -1.74 5.86
C TRP A 76 -4.07 -0.63 6.73
N ARG A 77 -5.07 -0.98 7.56
CA ARG A 77 -5.74 -0.04 8.47
C ARG A 77 -4.82 0.47 9.59
N SER A 78 -3.98 -0.39 10.16
CA SER A 78 -3.02 0.01 11.20
C SER A 78 -1.97 0.97 10.64
N LEU A 79 -1.31 0.60 9.54
CA LEU A 79 -0.25 1.40 8.94
C LEU A 79 -0.76 2.75 8.44
N ALA A 80 -1.97 2.80 7.87
CA ALA A 80 -2.60 4.05 7.43
C ALA A 80 -3.02 5.00 8.58
N ASN A 81 -3.04 4.53 9.83
CA ASN A 81 -3.32 5.36 11.01
C ASN A 81 -2.03 5.73 11.77
N GLU A 82 -0.91 5.08 11.46
CA GLU A 82 0.41 5.37 12.01
C GLU A 82 1.26 6.28 11.09
N ILE A 83 0.83 6.48 9.84
CA ILE A 83 1.45 7.28 8.77
C ILE A 83 0.43 8.31 8.26
#